data_AF-W7MJ48-F1
#
_entry.id   AF-W7MJ48-F1
#
_cell.length_a   1.000
_cell.length_b   1.000
_cell.length_c   1.000
_cell.angle_alpha   90.00
_cell.angle_beta   90.00
_cell.angle_gamma   90.00
#
_symmetry.space_group_name_H-M   'P 1'
#
loop_
_entity.id
_entity.type
_entity.pdbx_description
1 polymer ?
#
loop_
_entity_poly.entity_id
_entity_poly.type
_entity_poly.pdbx_seq_one_letter_code
_entity_poly.pdbx_strand_id
1 'polypeptide(L)'
;MAVHHNPLLLKYRNEIPREVFSDLLLHSKTDMKRLHRLEEYLEDTSGKLKLSALLSYGQRPSFACDRDKKLKQFRELKAKYDAIMKKYDDMLCEKVLQVQHDVEYYVHTKNKCRRCALPAKAKKLKVSPHEWPLPADELEAETSVFDMDVPVTFAVWRDATVYFLDNILRFESSCAGDYPRASFPLMTYKPLSHWFELQRHRVQLLSEIKTHSQTHRNQKSIETCTEADVCLNNGLRFQYHDGSRNTFLSTSKHTTEISKRCTIKLPSRAHTLQRFMARIWLYENRETPNQAIASQSECPEYMSLGEFKALAVLPYGYRLQWKNILTQLAMPTVDFNKPETALFLLQMMLQAGPSDEDEVTRHAHNRPTDVEFGSQILKYLGESVSRVQENWESYTSLCSSTCLATRLLALADKSLSSKVLDLIAKCRGISYKWVMHLLSKVQDIEHRTQREEFLEAAVHIDLICVETFNLEGECFEQVLADEEQAAILLEISTIAHNNADFEQLQKDALFGIMLDRYRIIMHRALPILVSEITSKGSLCIDTAIKEDGPTLHERLLVNGIPVSRLPQKYETHHEYLKLFRSASMEVTPSNLPNMSFCATKTFHGYTVSSRYAES
;
A
#
# COMPACT_ATOMS: atom_id res chain seq x y z
N MET A 1 13.70 6.93 13.00
CA MET A 1 14.06 5.96 11.94
C MET A 1 14.73 4.74 12.58
N ALA A 2 14.56 3.54 12.02
CA ALA A 2 14.99 2.27 12.64
C ALA A 2 16.49 2.25 12.98
N VAL A 3 17.32 2.88 12.15
CA VAL A 3 18.77 3.05 12.35
C VAL A 3 19.12 3.73 13.68
N HIS A 4 18.33 4.71 14.15
CA HIS A 4 18.57 5.37 15.45
C HIS A 4 18.37 4.42 16.63
N HIS A 5 17.48 3.44 16.49
CA HIS A 5 17.19 2.46 17.54
C HIS A 5 18.10 1.24 17.45
N ASN A 6 18.63 0.94 16.27
CA ASN A 6 19.56 -0.17 16.06
C ASN A 6 20.66 0.21 15.04
N PRO A 7 21.83 0.65 15.52
CA PRO A 7 22.96 1.02 14.66
C PRO A 7 23.49 -0.12 13.78
N LEU A 8 23.16 -1.39 14.06
CA LEU A 8 23.56 -2.52 13.22
C LEU A 8 23.00 -2.40 11.79
N LEU A 9 21.84 -1.76 11.63
CA LEU A 9 21.20 -1.54 10.33
C LEU A 9 22.07 -0.71 9.36
N LEU A 10 23.01 0.10 9.87
CA LEU A 10 23.95 0.84 9.03
C LEU A 10 24.83 -0.06 8.15
N LYS A 11 24.99 -1.34 8.50
CA LYS A 11 25.79 -2.32 7.73
C LYS A 11 25.02 -2.96 6.56
N TYR A 12 23.70 -2.77 6.49
CA TYR A 12 22.82 -3.44 5.54
C TYR A 12 22.26 -2.49 4.47
N ARG A 13 21.98 -3.02 3.29
CA ARG A 13 21.28 -2.31 2.20
C ARG A 13 19.80 -2.21 2.52
N ASN A 14 19.16 -1.11 2.11
CA ASN A 14 17.72 -0.93 2.26
C ASN A 14 16.89 -1.74 1.23
N GLU A 15 17.52 -2.33 0.20
CA GLU A 15 16.93 -3.17 -0.87
C GLU A 15 15.82 -2.52 -1.72
N ILE A 16 15.36 -1.32 -1.37
CA ILE A 16 14.33 -0.56 -2.07
C ILE A 16 15.00 0.40 -3.08
N PRO A 17 14.75 0.25 -4.40
CA PRO A 17 15.23 1.20 -5.40
C PRO A 17 14.60 2.57 -5.19
N ARG A 18 15.40 3.64 -5.18
CA ARG A 18 14.90 5.02 -4.97
C ARG A 18 14.04 5.49 -6.14
N GLU A 19 14.41 5.07 -7.34
CA GLU A 19 13.79 5.48 -8.60
C GLU A 19 12.31 5.12 -8.64
N VAL A 20 11.89 4.06 -7.93
CA VAL A 20 10.49 3.62 -7.87
C VAL A 20 9.54 4.71 -7.37
N PHE A 21 10.03 5.65 -6.57
CA PHE A 21 9.20 6.73 -6.03
C PHE A 21 8.89 7.83 -7.04
N SER A 22 9.54 7.85 -8.22
CA SER A 22 9.22 8.81 -9.28
C SER A 22 7.78 8.67 -9.79
N ASP A 23 7.20 7.50 -9.62
CA ASP A 23 5.87 7.18 -10.16
C ASP A 23 4.75 7.58 -9.22
N LEU A 24 5.03 7.88 -7.94
CA LEU A 24 4.01 8.24 -6.96
C LEU A 24 3.26 9.52 -7.35
N LEU A 25 1.96 9.54 -7.08
CA LEU A 25 1.11 10.73 -7.19
C LEU A 25 1.09 11.48 -5.85
N LEU A 26 1.74 12.64 -5.80
CA LEU A 26 1.88 13.47 -4.61
C LEU A 26 0.95 14.69 -4.69
N HIS A 27 -0.01 14.74 -3.79
CA HIS A 27 -1.05 15.77 -3.76
C HIS A 27 -0.54 17.10 -3.19
N SER A 28 0.46 17.04 -2.30
CA SER A 28 0.81 18.14 -1.42
C SER A 28 2.33 18.37 -1.38
N LYS A 29 2.78 19.60 -1.11
CA LYS A 29 4.19 19.91 -0.86
C LYS A 29 4.68 19.20 0.39
N THR A 30 3.79 18.99 1.37
CA THR A 30 4.11 18.21 2.57
C THR A 30 4.47 16.76 2.23
N ASP A 31 3.76 16.12 1.31
CA ASP A 31 4.09 14.77 0.85
C ASP A 31 5.40 14.73 0.06
N MET A 32 5.71 15.78 -0.71
CA MET A 32 7.02 15.93 -1.36
C MET A 32 8.15 16.03 -0.33
N LYS A 33 7.98 16.81 0.75
CA LYS A 33 8.94 16.87 1.88
C LYS A 33 9.09 15.51 2.57
N ARG A 34 7.99 14.77 2.74
CA ARG A 34 8.02 13.43 3.33
C ARG A 34 8.79 12.46 2.45
N LEU A 35 8.58 12.50 1.14
CA LEU A 35 9.30 11.67 0.19
C LEU A 35 10.78 12.03 0.14
N HIS A 36 11.13 13.31 0.10
CA HIS A 36 12.53 13.76 0.10
C HIS A 36 13.28 13.22 1.33
N ARG A 37 12.72 13.36 2.55
CA ARG A 37 13.31 12.78 3.77
C ARG A 37 13.43 11.26 3.75
N LEU A 38 12.48 10.58 3.10
CA LEU A 38 12.55 9.13 2.92
C LEU A 38 13.70 8.75 1.98
N GLU A 39 13.88 9.48 0.89
CA GLU A 39 14.96 9.25 -0.07
C GLU A 39 16.33 9.56 0.54
N GLU A 40 16.48 10.65 1.30
CA GLU A 40 17.69 10.95 2.08
C GLU A 40 18.03 9.81 3.06
N TYR A 41 17.02 9.25 3.73
CA TYR A 41 17.21 8.10 4.62
C TYR A 41 17.67 6.83 3.86
N LEU A 42 17.20 6.65 2.63
CA LEU A 42 17.62 5.53 1.79
C LEU A 42 19.03 5.75 1.22
N GLU A 43 19.42 7.01 0.99
CA GLU A 43 20.74 7.43 0.51
C GLU A 43 21.84 7.37 1.56
N ASP A 44 21.54 7.56 2.86
CA ASP A 44 22.53 7.57 3.94
C ASP A 44 23.14 6.17 4.18
N THR A 45 24.02 5.80 3.24
CA THR A 45 24.66 4.50 3.11
C THR A 45 26.05 4.64 2.50
N SER A 46 26.87 5.54 3.05
CA SER A 46 28.33 5.67 2.86
C SER A 46 29.00 4.49 2.14
N GLY A 47 29.40 4.70 0.88
CA GLY A 47 30.34 3.99 -0.03
C GLY A 47 31.02 2.64 0.30
N LYS A 48 30.49 1.80 1.20
CA LYS A 48 31.00 0.47 1.55
C LYS A 48 30.06 -0.58 0.94
N LEU A 49 30.62 -1.71 0.49
CA LEU A 49 29.82 -2.89 0.12
C LEU A 49 28.98 -3.34 1.33
N LYS A 50 27.72 -2.88 1.39
CA LYS A 50 26.75 -3.26 2.42
C LYS A 50 26.17 -4.65 2.16
N LEU A 51 25.87 -5.38 3.23
CA LEU A 51 25.29 -6.72 3.20
C LEU A 51 23.79 -6.66 2.87
N SER A 52 23.27 -7.73 2.28
CA SER A 52 21.82 -7.91 2.12
C SER A 52 21.27 -8.59 3.37
N ALA A 53 20.37 -7.93 4.09
CA ALA A 53 19.70 -8.54 5.25
C ALA A 53 18.73 -9.67 4.85
N LEU A 54 18.49 -9.82 3.54
CA LEU A 54 17.61 -10.81 2.96
C LEU A 54 18.37 -12.00 2.35
N LEU A 55 19.63 -11.78 1.93
CA LEU A 55 20.39 -12.74 1.11
C LEU A 55 21.78 -13.11 1.68
N SER A 56 22.27 -12.44 2.72
CA SER A 56 23.65 -12.62 3.23
C SER A 56 23.75 -13.53 4.44
N TYR A 57 23.18 -14.74 4.37
CA TYR A 57 23.40 -15.77 5.39
C TYR A 57 24.86 -16.26 5.35
N GLY A 58 25.56 -16.19 6.49
CA GLY A 58 26.91 -16.73 6.63
C GLY A 58 28.06 -15.79 6.24
N GLN A 59 28.22 -14.61 6.88
CA GLN A 59 29.45 -13.79 6.75
C GLN A 59 30.07 -13.22 8.09
N ARG A 60 31.31 -13.67 8.45
CA ARG A 60 32.37 -13.26 9.46
C ARG A 60 32.09 -13.25 11.02
N PRO A 61 33.06 -13.68 11.89
CA PRO A 61 33.27 -15.04 12.46
C PRO A 61 33.31 -15.21 14.03
N SER A 62 32.89 -16.41 14.50
CA SER A 62 33.43 -17.29 15.58
C SER A 62 32.64 -17.66 16.85
N PHE A 63 32.36 -18.97 17.05
CA PHE A 63 32.34 -19.69 18.36
C PHE A 63 32.48 -21.24 18.23
N ALA A 64 33.07 -21.90 19.24
CA ALA A 64 33.14 -23.37 19.37
C ALA A 64 33.01 -23.84 20.84
N CYS A 65 32.35 -24.98 21.10
CA CYS A 65 32.77 -26.09 21.99
C CYS A 65 31.59 -27.02 22.43
N ASP A 66 31.87 -28.34 22.53
CA ASP A 66 31.28 -29.41 23.38
C ASP A 66 31.10 -30.79 22.67
N ARG A 67 32.14 -31.28 21.97
CA ARG A 67 32.15 -32.58 21.26
C ARG A 67 32.58 -33.78 22.15
N ASP A 68 33.12 -33.51 23.34
CA ASP A 68 33.93 -34.47 24.11
C ASP A 68 33.12 -35.53 24.85
N LYS A 69 31.92 -35.20 25.32
CA LYS A 69 31.06 -36.13 26.09
C LYS A 69 30.62 -37.33 25.24
N LYS A 70 30.32 -37.11 23.95
CA LYS A 70 29.89 -38.18 23.04
C LYS A 70 31.05 -39.08 22.63
N LEU A 71 32.23 -38.51 22.41
CA LEU A 71 33.44 -39.27 22.12
C LEU A 71 33.77 -40.23 23.26
N LYS A 72 33.61 -39.80 24.52
CA LYS A 72 33.76 -40.67 25.69
C LYS A 72 32.79 -41.85 25.67
N GLN A 73 31.50 -41.61 25.42
CA GLN A 73 30.48 -42.67 25.31
C GLN A 73 30.84 -43.68 24.21
N PHE A 74 31.28 -43.20 23.04
CA PHE A 74 31.67 -44.06 21.94
C PHE A 74 32.89 -44.93 22.28
N ARG A 75 33.93 -44.33 22.89
CA ARG A 75 35.12 -45.07 23.34
C ARG A 75 34.78 -46.15 24.37
N GLU A 76 33.87 -45.88 25.31
CA GLU A 76 33.41 -46.87 26.27
C GLU A 76 32.65 -48.03 25.62
N LEU A 77 31.80 -47.75 24.63
CA LEU A 77 31.10 -48.78 23.86
C LEU A 77 32.05 -49.60 22.97
N LYS A 78 33.06 -48.95 22.37
CA LYS A 78 34.10 -49.62 21.58
C LYS A 78 34.95 -50.54 22.45
N ALA A 79 35.40 -50.08 23.61
CA ALA A 79 36.12 -50.92 24.58
C ALA A 79 35.29 -52.13 25.03
N LYS A 80 33.98 -51.97 25.24
CA LYS A 80 33.06 -53.09 25.53
C LYS A 80 32.95 -54.07 24.37
N TYR A 81 32.88 -53.57 23.13
CA TYR A 81 32.87 -54.40 21.93
C TYR A 81 34.17 -55.21 21.82
N ASP A 82 35.32 -54.55 21.95
CA ASP A 82 36.64 -55.19 21.85
C ASP A 82 36.83 -56.23 22.96
N ALA A 83 36.35 -55.97 24.17
CA ALA A 83 36.37 -56.94 25.27
C ALA A 83 35.48 -58.17 25.02
N ILE A 84 34.34 -58.01 24.34
CA ILE A 84 33.47 -59.13 23.95
C ILE A 84 34.13 -59.96 22.85
N MET A 85 34.75 -59.30 21.86
CA MET A 85 35.44 -59.98 20.76
C MET A 85 36.70 -60.71 21.23
N LYS A 86 37.47 -60.11 22.15
CA LYS A 86 38.60 -60.80 22.79
C LYS A 86 38.16 -62.08 23.52
N LYS A 87 37.06 -62.03 24.27
CA LYS A 87 36.47 -63.24 24.89
C LYS A 87 36.00 -64.28 23.87
N TYR A 88 35.58 -63.86 22.68
CA TYR A 88 35.22 -64.78 21.61
C TYR A 88 36.45 -65.48 21.03
N ASP A 89 37.57 -64.79 20.90
CA ASP A 89 38.83 -65.34 20.39
C ASP A 89 39.48 -66.29 21.42
N ASP A 90 39.40 -65.96 22.71
CA ASP A 90 40.00 -66.72 23.81
C ASP A 90 39.18 -67.99 24.21
N MET A 91 37.91 -68.09 23.80
CA MET A 91 37.04 -69.23 24.15
C MET A 91 37.11 -70.35 23.10
N LEU A 92 36.96 -71.60 23.52
CA LEU A 92 36.68 -72.73 22.61
C LEU A 92 35.18 -72.99 22.53
N CYS A 93 34.70 -73.51 21.40
CA CYS A 93 33.30 -73.91 21.27
C CYS A 93 33.01 -75.12 22.17
N GLU A 94 31.96 -75.02 22.97
CA GLU A 94 31.41 -76.14 23.72
C GLU A 94 30.88 -77.18 22.72
N LYS A 95 31.43 -78.40 22.81
CA LYS A 95 30.98 -79.58 22.06
C LYS A 95 30.39 -80.55 23.07
N VAL A 96 29.16 -81.00 22.84
CA VAL A 96 28.51 -81.99 23.71
C VAL A 96 28.65 -83.34 23.04
N LEU A 97 29.10 -84.34 23.80
CA LEU A 97 29.14 -85.72 23.35
C LEU A 97 27.70 -86.22 23.19
N GLN A 98 27.33 -86.69 22.00
CA GLN A 98 26.07 -87.36 21.76
C GLN A 98 26.36 -88.78 21.28
N VAL A 99 25.59 -89.74 21.80
CA VAL A 99 25.68 -91.14 21.40
C VAL A 99 24.45 -91.46 20.57
N GLN A 100 24.66 -91.95 19.35
CA GLN A 100 23.58 -92.38 18.47
C GLN A 100 24.02 -93.68 17.78
N HIS A 101 23.23 -94.74 17.91
CA HIS A 101 23.55 -96.09 17.39
C HIS A 101 24.94 -96.60 17.82
N ASP A 102 25.27 -96.49 19.11
CA ASP A 102 26.56 -96.92 19.71
C ASP A 102 27.82 -96.26 19.12
N VAL A 103 27.67 -95.14 18.39
CA VAL A 103 28.78 -94.29 17.94
C VAL A 103 28.73 -92.95 18.67
N GLU A 104 29.82 -92.61 19.34
CA GLU A 104 29.98 -91.30 19.99
C GLU A 104 30.46 -90.26 18.98
N TYR A 105 29.74 -89.14 18.88
CA TYR A 105 30.20 -87.99 18.10
C TYR A 105 29.94 -86.68 18.83
N TYR A 106 30.81 -85.70 18.58
CA TYR A 106 30.73 -84.39 19.20
C TYR A 106 29.83 -83.45 18.39
N VAL A 107 28.71 -83.02 18.98
CA VAL A 107 27.80 -82.06 18.36
C VAL A 107 28.03 -80.67 18.91
N HIS A 108 28.17 -79.71 18.00
CA HIS A 108 28.25 -78.30 18.33
C HIS A 108 26.92 -77.60 18.00
N THR A 109 26.16 -77.22 19.03
CA THR A 109 24.94 -76.43 18.85
C THR A 109 25.25 -74.92 18.90
N LYS A 110 25.37 -74.29 17.74
CA LYS A 110 25.72 -72.86 17.59
C LYS A 110 24.86 -71.91 18.44
N ASN A 111 23.56 -72.20 18.59
CA ASN A 111 22.62 -71.34 19.32
C ASN A 111 22.71 -71.48 20.86
N LYS A 112 23.33 -72.55 21.37
CA LYS A 112 23.52 -72.81 22.80
C LYS A 112 24.97 -72.58 23.27
N CYS A 113 25.91 -72.47 22.33
CA CYS A 113 27.31 -72.23 22.63
C CYS A 113 27.53 -70.78 23.11
N ARG A 114 28.14 -70.64 24.29
CA ARG A 114 28.48 -69.34 24.89
C ARG A 114 29.38 -68.51 23.99
N ARG A 115 30.40 -69.12 23.35
CA ARG A 115 31.27 -68.45 22.37
C ARG A 115 30.47 -67.92 21.18
N CYS A 116 29.65 -68.76 20.54
CA CYS A 116 28.92 -68.40 19.32
C CYS A 116 27.82 -67.34 19.56
N ALA A 117 27.38 -67.14 20.80
CA ALA A 117 26.45 -66.07 21.18
C ALA A 117 27.14 -64.69 21.30
N LEU A 118 28.47 -64.63 21.51
CA LEU A 118 29.20 -63.37 21.72
C LEU A 118 29.16 -62.42 20.50
N PRO A 119 29.36 -62.86 19.25
CA PRO A 119 29.20 -61.98 18.08
C PRO A 119 27.79 -61.40 17.94
N ALA A 120 26.75 -62.18 18.26
CA ALA A 120 25.37 -61.70 18.25
C ALA A 120 25.13 -60.66 19.36
N LYS A 121 25.78 -60.80 20.52
CA LYS A 121 25.75 -59.83 21.61
C LYS A 121 26.54 -58.56 21.27
N ALA A 122 27.69 -58.69 20.60
CA ALA A 122 28.50 -57.57 20.13
C ALA A 122 27.76 -56.76 19.05
N LYS A 123 27.10 -57.42 18.09
CA LYS A 123 26.27 -56.77 17.04
C LYS A 123 25.03 -56.03 17.57
N LYS A 124 24.62 -56.30 18.80
CA LYS A 124 23.55 -55.54 19.48
C LYS A 124 24.06 -54.20 20.04
N LEU A 125 25.37 -54.01 20.19
CA LEU A 125 25.93 -52.72 20.58
C LEU A 125 25.80 -51.74 19.42
N LYS A 126 24.93 -50.75 19.60
CA LYS A 126 24.69 -49.68 18.66
C LYS A 126 24.90 -48.34 19.33
N VAL A 127 25.29 -47.35 18.53
CA VAL A 127 25.43 -45.96 18.97
C VAL A 127 24.59 -45.07 18.07
N SER A 128 23.85 -44.15 18.68
CA SER A 128 23.20 -43.07 17.96
C SER A 128 24.23 -41.98 17.64
N PRO A 129 24.30 -41.49 16.39
CA PRO A 129 25.15 -40.36 16.06
C PRO A 129 24.68 -39.13 16.83
N HIS A 130 25.63 -38.33 17.28
CA HIS A 130 25.42 -36.98 17.79
C HIS A 130 25.74 -36.01 16.66
N GLU A 131 24.77 -35.20 16.31
CA GLU A 131 24.90 -34.15 15.32
C GLU A 131 25.17 -32.84 16.03
N TRP A 132 26.19 -32.11 15.58
CA TRP A 132 26.50 -30.78 16.09
C TRP A 132 25.31 -29.84 15.84
N PRO A 133 24.87 -29.05 16.84
CA PRO A 133 23.64 -28.26 16.73
C PRO A 133 23.76 -27.09 15.74
N LEU A 134 24.94 -26.52 15.56
CA LEU A 134 25.17 -25.40 14.65
C LEU A 134 25.84 -25.86 13.35
N PRO A 135 25.66 -25.14 12.23
CA PRO A 135 26.44 -25.32 11.01
C PRO A 135 27.96 -25.43 11.26
N ALA A 136 28.65 -26.17 10.40
CA ALA A 136 30.10 -26.30 10.49
C ALA A 136 30.82 -25.05 9.98
N ASP A 137 30.19 -24.32 9.05
CA ASP A 137 30.64 -23.00 8.67
C ASP A 137 30.36 -22.03 9.83
N GLU A 138 31.41 -21.31 10.21
CA GLU A 138 31.41 -20.43 11.36
C GLU A 138 30.41 -19.28 11.22
N LEU A 139 30.23 -18.81 9.99
CA LEU A 139 29.42 -17.64 9.69
C LEU A 139 27.94 -18.03 9.64
N GLU A 140 27.65 -19.19 9.05
CA GLU A 140 26.34 -19.81 9.11
C GLU A 140 25.93 -20.08 10.56
N ALA A 141 26.86 -20.51 11.42
CA ALA A 141 26.62 -20.71 12.84
C ALA A 141 26.30 -19.41 13.57
N GLU A 142 27.08 -18.34 13.39
CA GLU A 142 26.78 -17.03 13.97
C GLU A 142 25.47 -16.45 13.50
N THR A 143 25.19 -16.56 12.19
CA THR A 143 23.92 -16.07 11.64
C THR A 143 22.75 -16.86 12.22
N SER A 144 22.90 -18.19 12.38
CA SER A 144 21.91 -19.01 13.07
C SER A 144 21.69 -18.54 14.50
N VAL A 145 22.75 -18.23 15.26
CA VAL A 145 22.65 -17.71 16.64
C VAL A 145 22.01 -16.32 16.67
N PHE A 146 22.35 -15.43 15.74
CA PHE A 146 21.72 -14.13 15.63
C PHE A 146 20.22 -14.24 15.34
N ASP A 147 19.82 -15.12 14.42
CA ASP A 147 18.41 -15.36 14.09
C ASP A 147 17.67 -16.20 15.16
N MET A 148 18.36 -16.75 16.17
CA MET A 148 17.73 -17.36 17.36
C MET A 148 17.14 -16.31 18.30
N ASP A 149 17.77 -15.14 18.41
CA ASP A 149 17.35 -14.02 19.25
C ASP A 149 17.57 -12.69 18.51
N VAL A 150 16.84 -12.54 17.39
CA VAL A 150 16.98 -11.36 16.54
C VAL A 150 16.41 -10.14 17.26
N PRO A 151 17.13 -9.00 17.32
CA PRO A 151 16.59 -7.78 17.91
C PRO A 151 15.27 -7.39 17.23
N VAL A 152 14.21 -7.14 18.01
CA VAL A 152 12.85 -6.87 17.50
C VAL A 152 12.84 -5.76 16.44
N THR A 153 13.62 -4.69 16.64
CA THR A 153 13.72 -3.58 15.68
C THR A 153 14.31 -4.01 14.34
N PHE A 154 15.28 -4.94 14.34
CA PHE A 154 15.87 -5.51 13.13
C PHE A 154 14.88 -6.41 12.42
N ALA A 155 14.20 -7.29 13.16
CA ALA A 155 13.22 -8.20 12.61
C ALA A 155 12.03 -7.46 11.98
N VAL A 156 11.48 -6.45 12.67
CA VAL A 156 10.40 -5.59 12.15
C VAL A 156 10.86 -4.85 10.89
N TRP A 157 12.08 -4.31 10.88
CA TRP A 157 12.62 -3.65 9.69
C TRP A 157 12.76 -4.63 8.51
N ARG A 158 13.29 -5.84 8.74
CA ARG A 158 13.43 -6.88 7.71
C ARG A 158 12.07 -7.31 7.16
N ASP A 159 11.11 -7.57 8.03
CA ASP A 159 9.74 -7.97 7.66
C ASP A 159 9.01 -6.86 6.89
N ALA A 160 9.18 -5.60 7.31
CA ALA A 160 8.62 -4.44 6.62
C ALA A 160 9.24 -4.24 5.23
N THR A 161 10.55 -4.45 5.07
CA THR A 161 11.22 -4.40 3.77
C THR A 161 10.69 -5.47 2.82
N VAL A 162 10.58 -6.72 3.27
CA VAL A 162 10.00 -7.80 2.45
C VAL A 162 8.55 -7.49 2.10
N TYR A 163 7.75 -6.99 3.05
CA TYR A 163 6.38 -6.56 2.78
C TYR A 163 6.31 -5.43 1.75
N PHE A 164 7.21 -4.45 1.83
CA PHE A 164 7.22 -3.35 0.88
C PHE A 164 7.55 -3.83 -0.54
N LEU A 165 8.63 -4.60 -0.71
CA LEU A 165 9.03 -5.13 -2.02
C LEU A 165 7.96 -6.03 -2.64
N ASP A 166 7.37 -6.90 -1.82
CA ASP A 166 6.47 -7.95 -2.30
C ASP A 166 5.00 -7.49 -2.38
N ASN A 167 4.46 -6.88 -1.33
CA ASN A 167 3.03 -6.58 -1.25
C ASN A 167 2.69 -5.20 -1.85
N ILE A 168 3.59 -4.23 -1.69
CA ILE A 168 3.40 -2.84 -2.16
C ILE A 168 3.95 -2.69 -3.59
N LEU A 169 5.25 -2.93 -3.80
CA LEU A 169 5.88 -2.79 -5.11
C LEU A 169 5.55 -3.93 -6.06
N ARG A 170 5.08 -5.08 -5.55
CA ARG A 170 4.74 -6.28 -6.34
C ARG A 170 5.91 -6.75 -7.19
N PHE A 171 7.11 -6.75 -6.62
CA PHE A 171 8.27 -7.34 -7.28
C PHE A 171 8.13 -8.86 -7.34
N GLU A 172 8.63 -9.44 -8.43
CA GLU A 172 8.56 -10.88 -8.64
C GLU A 172 9.80 -11.55 -8.06
N SER A 173 9.60 -12.52 -7.17
CA SER A 173 10.71 -13.38 -6.74
C SER A 173 11.21 -14.19 -7.93
N SER A 174 12.53 -14.30 -8.10
CA SER A 174 13.13 -15.18 -9.12
C SER A 174 12.80 -16.66 -8.89
N CYS A 175 12.36 -17.01 -7.67
CA CYS A 175 11.94 -18.36 -7.26
C CYS A 175 10.42 -18.44 -7.06
N ALA A 176 9.63 -17.57 -7.70
CA ALA A 176 8.18 -17.57 -7.55
C ALA A 176 7.59 -18.93 -7.97
N GLY A 177 6.90 -19.60 -7.05
CA GLY A 177 6.34 -20.95 -7.26
C GLY A 177 7.24 -22.10 -6.81
N ASP A 178 8.49 -21.83 -6.42
CA ASP A 178 9.39 -22.82 -5.83
C ASP A 178 9.15 -22.92 -4.33
N TYR A 179 8.22 -23.79 -3.94
CA TYR A 179 7.95 -24.10 -2.54
C TYR A 179 9.04 -25.01 -1.95
N PRO A 180 9.38 -24.86 -0.66
CA PRO A 180 10.30 -25.78 0.02
C PRO A 180 9.81 -27.23 -0.09
N ARG A 181 10.68 -28.13 -0.58
CA ARG A 181 10.40 -29.57 -0.70
C ARG A 181 10.23 -30.27 0.64
N ALA A 182 10.83 -29.70 1.67
CA ALA A 182 10.65 -30.11 3.05
C ALA A 182 10.87 -28.91 3.97
N SER A 183 10.36 -29.01 5.19
CA SER A 183 10.35 -27.90 6.15
C SER A 183 11.03 -28.33 7.45
N PHE A 184 12.23 -27.82 7.68
CA PHE A 184 12.95 -27.94 8.96
C PHE A 184 13.34 -26.53 9.46
N PRO A 185 12.42 -25.81 10.11
CA PRO A 185 12.69 -24.48 10.67
C PRO A 185 13.72 -24.53 11.80
N LEU A 186 14.58 -23.52 11.90
CA LEU A 186 15.55 -23.43 13.00
C LEU A 186 14.85 -23.37 14.37
N MET A 187 13.73 -22.65 14.47
CA MET A 187 12.94 -22.50 15.71
C MET A 187 12.46 -23.84 16.29
N THR A 188 12.17 -24.84 15.44
CA THR A 188 11.69 -26.16 15.88
C THR A 188 12.80 -27.21 15.95
N TYR A 189 14.05 -26.82 15.66
CA TYR A 189 15.19 -27.73 15.72
C TYR A 189 15.52 -28.07 17.18
N LYS A 190 15.17 -29.29 17.59
CA LYS A 190 15.19 -29.75 19.00
C LYS A 190 16.44 -29.35 19.80
N PRO A 191 17.67 -29.51 19.28
CA PRO A 191 18.85 -29.11 20.03
C PRO A 191 18.83 -27.63 20.40
N LEU A 192 18.35 -26.75 19.51
CA LEU A 192 18.36 -25.30 19.70
C LEU A 192 17.02 -24.69 20.17
N SER A 193 15.91 -25.42 20.05
CA SER A 193 14.54 -24.92 20.27
C SER A 193 14.27 -24.30 21.64
N HIS A 194 15.03 -24.68 22.69
CA HIS A 194 14.84 -24.17 24.05
C HIS A 194 15.37 -22.75 24.25
N TRP A 195 16.20 -22.25 23.33
CA TRP A 195 16.73 -20.88 23.36
C TRP A 195 15.92 -19.90 22.52
N PHE A 196 14.86 -20.35 21.84
CA PHE A 196 13.98 -19.47 21.08
C PHE A 196 12.95 -18.82 21.99
N GLU A 197 12.88 -17.49 21.94
CA GLU A 197 11.70 -16.77 22.40
C GLU A 197 10.54 -16.96 21.40
N LEU A 198 9.30 -17.00 21.88
CA LEU A 198 8.09 -17.27 21.09
C LEU A 198 7.67 -16.08 20.18
N GLN A 199 8.63 -15.40 19.55
CA GLN A 199 8.37 -14.32 18.60
C GLN A 199 8.47 -14.85 17.17
N ARG A 200 7.34 -14.84 16.46
CA ARG A 200 7.28 -15.27 15.06
C ARG A 200 7.40 -14.07 14.14
N HIS A 201 8.53 -13.97 13.45
CA HIS A 201 8.77 -12.99 12.40
C HIS A 201 8.43 -13.56 11.01
N ARG A 202 8.17 -12.70 10.02
CA ARG A 202 7.89 -13.12 8.64
C ARG A 202 9.11 -13.82 8.03
N VAL A 203 10.30 -13.23 8.19
CA VAL A 203 11.55 -13.81 7.67
C VAL A 203 12.21 -14.70 8.71
N GLN A 204 12.40 -15.98 8.37
CA GLN A 204 12.94 -17.03 9.24
C GLN A 204 13.99 -17.88 8.53
N LEU A 205 14.74 -18.68 9.29
CA LEU A 205 15.66 -19.67 8.73
C LEU A 205 14.98 -21.03 8.56
N LEU A 206 15.04 -21.55 7.33
CA LEU A 206 14.47 -22.84 6.95
C LEU A 206 15.50 -23.71 6.24
N SER A 207 15.53 -25.00 6.57
CA SER A 207 16.28 -26.01 5.81
C SER A 207 15.33 -26.98 5.09
N GLU A 208 15.64 -27.33 3.85
CA GLU A 208 14.99 -28.45 3.14
C GLU A 208 15.63 -29.80 3.49
N ILE A 209 16.85 -29.79 4.04
CA ILE A 209 17.58 -31.01 4.39
C ILE A 209 17.23 -31.36 5.83
N LYS A 210 16.90 -32.64 6.06
CA LYS A 210 16.62 -33.16 7.39
C LYS A 210 17.89 -33.46 8.17
N THR A 211 17.79 -33.39 9.49
CA THR A 211 18.86 -33.78 10.42
C THR A 211 19.27 -35.24 10.23
N HIS A 212 20.53 -35.58 10.53
CA HIS A 212 21.03 -36.95 10.50
C HIS A 212 20.26 -37.85 11.48
N SER A 213 19.77 -37.30 12.59
CA SER A 213 18.96 -38.00 13.59
C SER A 213 17.61 -38.51 13.06
N GLN A 214 17.06 -37.87 12.01
CA GLN A 214 15.80 -38.22 11.36
C GLN A 214 15.98 -39.09 10.10
N THR A 215 17.19 -39.58 9.85
CA THR A 215 17.46 -40.54 8.77
C THR A 215 17.25 -41.98 9.25
N HIS A 216 16.94 -42.91 8.33
CA HIS A 216 16.86 -44.36 8.64
C HIS A 216 18.18 -44.96 9.18
N ARG A 217 19.28 -44.19 9.16
CA ARG A 217 20.63 -44.59 9.62
C ARG A 217 20.97 -44.06 11.02
N ASN A 218 19.97 -43.73 11.84
CA ASN A 218 20.14 -43.14 13.19
C ASN A 218 20.73 -44.09 14.26
N GLN A 219 21.04 -45.34 13.89
CA GLN A 219 21.66 -46.34 14.76
C GLN A 219 22.79 -47.01 14.00
N LYS A 220 24.02 -46.73 14.40
CA LYS A 220 25.23 -47.25 13.76
C LYS A 220 25.84 -48.39 14.57
N SER A 221 26.38 -49.40 13.88
CA SER A 221 27.07 -50.54 14.50
C SER A 221 28.46 -50.14 14.98
N ILE A 222 28.82 -50.49 16.22
CA ILE A 222 30.16 -50.21 16.79
C ILE A 222 31.28 -50.96 16.03
N GLU A 223 30.94 -52.07 15.36
CA GLU A 223 31.87 -52.89 14.57
C GLU A 223 32.57 -52.09 13.47
N THR A 224 31.81 -51.28 12.74
CA THR A 224 32.27 -50.61 11.50
C THR A 224 32.44 -49.11 11.61
N CYS A 225 32.07 -48.50 12.74
CA CYS A 225 32.02 -47.04 12.86
C CYS A 225 33.26 -46.44 13.50
N THR A 226 33.58 -45.22 13.08
CA THR A 226 34.67 -44.39 13.61
C THR A 226 34.13 -43.26 14.51
N GLU A 227 35.02 -42.50 15.16
CA GLU A 227 34.63 -41.30 15.91
C GLU A 227 33.93 -40.26 15.02
N ALA A 228 34.40 -40.10 13.77
CA ALA A 228 33.81 -39.20 12.77
C ALA A 228 32.40 -39.66 12.34
N ASP A 229 32.13 -40.96 12.37
CA ASP A 229 30.80 -41.50 12.08
C ASP A 229 29.77 -41.23 13.17
N VAL A 230 30.23 -40.98 14.39
CA VAL A 230 29.38 -40.77 15.56
C VAL A 230 29.20 -39.29 15.84
N CYS A 231 30.22 -38.46 15.67
CA CYS A 231 30.14 -37.02 15.89
C CYS A 231 30.01 -36.28 14.55
N LEU A 232 28.78 -36.22 14.03
CA LEU A 232 28.49 -35.61 12.73
C LEU A 232 28.39 -34.09 12.83
N ASN A 233 28.77 -33.41 11.76
CA ASN A 233 28.47 -31.99 11.59
C ASN A 233 26.97 -31.80 11.33
N ASN A 234 26.46 -30.59 11.54
CA ASN A 234 25.07 -30.26 11.24
C ASN A 234 24.74 -30.50 9.77
N GLY A 235 23.68 -31.28 9.54
CA GLY A 235 23.19 -31.66 8.21
C GLY A 235 22.16 -30.69 7.65
N LEU A 236 21.66 -29.74 8.45
CA LEU A 236 20.74 -28.71 7.98
C LEU A 236 21.49 -27.73 7.06
N ARG A 237 20.77 -27.16 6.11
CA ARG A 237 21.25 -26.11 5.21
C ARG A 237 20.21 -24.99 5.22
N PHE A 238 20.41 -24.06 6.14
CA PHE A 238 19.48 -22.95 6.35
C PHE A 238 19.60 -21.92 5.23
N GLN A 239 18.46 -21.37 4.85
CA GLN A 239 18.32 -20.22 3.99
C GLN A 239 17.20 -19.34 4.53
N TYR A 240 17.25 -18.04 4.21
CA TYR A 240 16.16 -17.13 4.56
C TYR A 240 14.89 -17.50 3.80
N HIS A 241 13.80 -17.57 4.54
CA HIS A 241 12.49 -18.02 4.08
C HIS A 241 11.43 -17.03 4.53
N ASP A 242 10.50 -16.73 3.63
CA ASP A 242 9.30 -15.96 3.92
C ASP A 242 8.20 -16.90 4.40
N GLY A 243 7.92 -16.88 5.70
CA GLY A 243 6.88 -17.67 6.33
C GLY A 243 5.47 -17.37 5.82
N SER A 244 5.22 -16.15 5.31
CA SER A 244 3.90 -15.74 4.80
C SER A 244 3.61 -16.29 3.41
N ARG A 245 4.62 -16.34 2.52
CA ARG A 245 4.48 -16.89 1.16
C ARG A 245 4.87 -18.36 1.05
N ASN A 246 5.54 -18.87 2.07
CA ASN A 246 6.17 -20.19 2.08
C ASN A 246 7.16 -20.37 0.91
N THR A 247 8.07 -19.40 0.71
CA THR A 247 9.10 -19.42 -0.35
C THR A 247 10.43 -18.94 0.19
N PHE A 248 11.55 -19.42 -0.36
CA PHE A 248 12.86 -18.87 -0.03
C PHE A 248 13.03 -17.45 -0.55
N LEU A 249 13.71 -16.60 0.22
CA LEU A 249 14.06 -15.25 -0.22
C LEU A 249 15.15 -15.33 -1.29
N SER A 250 14.93 -14.63 -2.39
CA SER A 250 15.87 -14.56 -3.51
C SER A 250 15.85 -13.17 -4.12
N THR A 251 16.72 -12.94 -5.11
CA THR A 251 16.73 -11.68 -5.84
C THR A 251 15.38 -11.43 -6.51
N SER A 252 14.87 -10.22 -6.28
CA SER A 252 13.59 -9.81 -6.84
C SER A 252 13.78 -9.13 -8.20
N LYS A 253 12.91 -9.46 -9.15
CA LYS A 253 12.79 -8.78 -10.44
C LYS A 253 11.83 -7.62 -10.29
N HIS A 254 12.28 -6.45 -10.71
CA HIS A 254 11.48 -5.23 -10.68
C HIS A 254 10.28 -5.35 -11.65
N THR A 255 9.13 -4.80 -11.26
CA THR A 255 7.89 -4.81 -12.06
C THR A 255 7.35 -3.40 -12.28
N THR A 256 6.39 -3.27 -13.20
CA THR A 256 5.69 -2.01 -13.52
C THR A 256 4.36 -1.86 -12.77
N GLU A 257 4.06 -2.71 -11.79
CA GLU A 257 2.77 -2.73 -11.10
C GLU A 257 2.49 -1.45 -10.33
N ILE A 258 3.50 -0.90 -9.65
CA ILE A 258 3.37 0.40 -8.97
C ILE A 258 3.08 1.53 -9.97
N SER A 259 3.75 1.53 -11.13
CA SER A 259 3.53 2.49 -12.20
C SER A 259 2.11 2.42 -12.72
N LYS A 260 1.58 1.21 -12.93
CA LYS A 260 0.18 1.00 -13.35
C LYS A 260 -0.81 1.52 -12.30
N ARG A 261 -0.53 1.34 -11.01
CA ARG A 261 -1.37 1.85 -9.91
C ARG A 261 -1.32 3.37 -9.78
N CYS A 262 -0.19 3.97 -10.14
CA CYS A 262 0.03 5.42 -10.08
C CYS A 262 -0.15 6.12 -11.44
N THR A 263 -0.75 5.44 -12.42
CA THR A 263 -1.15 6.03 -13.69
C THR A 263 -2.67 6.12 -13.72
N ILE A 264 -3.18 7.34 -13.86
CA ILE A 264 -4.61 7.61 -13.99
C ILE A 264 -5.16 6.88 -15.23
N LYS A 265 -6.31 6.21 -15.06
CA LYS A 265 -6.98 5.50 -16.16
C LYS A 265 -7.87 6.46 -16.94
N LEU A 266 -7.69 6.47 -18.26
CA LEU A 266 -8.55 7.22 -19.17
C LEU A 266 -9.87 6.49 -19.42
N PRO A 267 -10.94 7.22 -19.79
CA PRO A 267 -12.18 6.61 -20.28
C PRO A 267 -11.92 5.68 -21.48
N SER A 268 -12.74 4.65 -21.65
CA SER A 268 -12.58 3.64 -22.71
C SER A 268 -12.46 4.22 -24.13
N ARG A 269 -13.15 5.35 -24.39
CA ARG A 269 -13.09 6.09 -25.66
C ARG A 269 -11.71 6.68 -25.97
N ALA A 270 -10.83 6.80 -24.98
CA ALA A 270 -9.50 7.40 -25.06
C ALA A 270 -8.37 6.39 -24.78
N HIS A 271 -8.64 5.09 -24.81
CA HIS A 271 -7.66 4.05 -24.45
C HIS A 271 -6.34 4.12 -25.26
N THR A 272 -6.38 4.57 -26.52
CA THR A 272 -5.19 4.72 -27.39
C THR A 272 -4.20 5.77 -26.84
N LEU A 273 -4.69 6.75 -26.08
CA LEU A 273 -3.88 7.79 -25.44
C LEU A 273 -3.22 7.32 -24.14
N GLN A 274 -3.68 6.23 -23.53
CA GLN A 274 -3.24 5.77 -22.19
C GLN A 274 -1.73 5.54 -22.11
N ARG A 275 -1.12 5.02 -23.19
CA ARG A 275 0.32 4.75 -23.25
C ARG A 275 1.17 6.02 -23.18
N PHE A 276 0.67 7.15 -23.70
CA PHE A 276 1.40 8.41 -23.70
C PHE A 276 1.39 9.08 -22.31
N MET A 277 0.38 8.77 -21.49
CA MET A 277 0.30 9.23 -20.11
C MET A 277 1.28 8.49 -19.18
N ALA A 278 1.58 7.22 -19.47
CA ALA A 278 2.37 6.36 -18.61
C ALA A 278 3.86 6.74 -18.60
N ARG A 279 4.33 7.26 -17.47
CA ARG A 279 5.77 7.43 -17.19
C ARG A 279 6.15 6.42 -16.12
N ILE A 280 7.06 5.53 -16.47
CA ILE A 280 7.42 4.34 -15.69
C ILE A 280 8.85 4.51 -15.21
N TRP A 281 9.10 4.34 -13.92
CA TRP A 281 10.43 4.47 -13.33
C TRP A 281 11.51 3.57 -13.97
N LEU A 282 11.13 2.42 -14.53
CA LEU A 282 12.04 1.49 -15.23
C LEU A 282 12.50 1.98 -16.61
N TYR A 283 11.71 2.81 -17.27
CA TYR A 283 11.97 3.28 -18.64
C TYR A 283 11.57 4.74 -18.76
N GLU A 284 12.56 5.64 -18.76
CA GLU A 284 12.29 7.04 -19.01
C GLU A 284 11.78 7.24 -20.45
N ASN A 285 10.58 7.83 -20.58
CA ASN A 285 10.00 8.31 -21.84
C ASN A 285 9.88 7.25 -22.96
N ARG A 286 9.19 6.13 -22.69
CA ARG A 286 8.98 5.06 -23.68
C ARG A 286 8.22 5.52 -24.94
N GLU A 287 7.26 6.43 -24.77
CA GLU A 287 6.50 7.02 -25.87
C GLU A 287 7.06 8.41 -26.22
N THR A 288 7.44 8.58 -27.47
CA THR A 288 8.12 9.75 -28.03
C THR A 288 7.17 10.55 -28.91
N PRO A 289 7.48 11.82 -29.21
CA PRO A 289 6.70 12.60 -30.17
C PRO A 289 6.58 11.94 -31.55
N ASN A 290 7.60 11.19 -31.98
CA ASN A 290 7.56 10.45 -33.23
C ASN A 290 6.55 9.29 -33.19
N GLN A 291 6.38 8.61 -32.05
CA GLN A 291 5.33 7.60 -31.88
C GLN A 291 3.94 8.22 -31.92
N ALA A 292 3.75 9.40 -31.33
CA ALA A 292 2.48 10.14 -31.42
C ALA A 292 2.14 10.48 -32.89
N ILE A 293 3.13 10.86 -33.69
CA ILE A 293 2.96 11.12 -35.13
C ILE A 293 2.68 9.83 -35.90
N ALA A 294 3.40 8.74 -35.60
CA ALA A 294 3.24 7.46 -36.29
C ALA A 294 1.87 6.81 -36.04
N SER A 295 1.26 7.08 -34.87
CA SER A 295 -0.02 6.51 -34.47
C SER A 295 -1.23 7.41 -34.73
N GLN A 296 -1.13 8.35 -35.69
CA GLN A 296 -2.27 9.20 -36.09
C GLN A 296 -3.49 8.41 -36.58
N SER A 297 -3.29 7.20 -37.10
CA SER A 297 -4.40 6.29 -37.47
C SER A 297 -5.20 5.77 -36.28
N GLU A 298 -4.68 5.90 -35.06
CA GLU A 298 -5.33 5.48 -33.81
C GLU A 298 -6.05 6.66 -33.11
N CYS A 299 -6.12 7.82 -33.76
CA CYS A 299 -6.81 9.01 -33.25
C CYS A 299 -8.31 8.70 -33.08
N PRO A 300 -8.90 8.94 -31.90
CA PRO A 300 -10.34 8.79 -31.70
C PRO A 300 -11.16 9.72 -32.59
N GLU A 301 -12.35 9.27 -33.03
CA GLU A 301 -13.20 10.01 -33.97
C GLU A 301 -13.70 11.37 -33.43
N TYR A 302 -13.86 11.51 -32.12
CA TYR A 302 -14.34 12.73 -31.46
C TYR A 302 -13.25 13.80 -31.27
N MET A 303 -12.02 13.54 -31.74
CA MET A 303 -10.84 14.36 -31.51
C MET A 303 -10.15 14.69 -32.84
N SER A 304 -9.68 15.92 -32.99
CA SER A 304 -8.89 16.27 -34.18
C SER A 304 -7.49 15.67 -34.13
N LEU A 305 -6.88 15.42 -35.29
CA LEU A 305 -5.48 14.95 -35.34
C LEU A 305 -4.50 15.92 -34.66
N GLY A 306 -4.77 17.22 -34.71
CA GLY A 306 -3.97 18.24 -34.03
C GLY A 306 -4.06 18.10 -32.51
N GLU A 307 -5.28 17.95 -32.01
CA GLU A 307 -5.57 17.75 -30.58
C GLU A 307 -4.96 16.45 -30.05
N PHE A 308 -5.11 15.33 -30.79
CA PHE A 308 -4.52 14.04 -30.43
C PHE A 308 -3.01 14.12 -30.27
N LYS A 309 -2.31 14.73 -31.24
CA LYS A 309 -0.86 14.92 -31.18
C LYS A 309 -0.46 15.82 -30.01
N ALA A 310 -1.18 16.93 -29.81
CA ALA A 310 -0.89 17.86 -28.73
C ALA A 310 -1.03 17.18 -27.36
N LEU A 311 -2.08 16.39 -27.16
CA LEU A 311 -2.31 15.69 -25.89
C LEU A 311 -1.33 14.54 -25.67
N ALA A 312 -1.03 13.75 -26.71
CA ALA A 312 -0.05 12.65 -26.63
C ALA A 312 1.37 13.13 -26.31
N VAL A 313 1.77 14.31 -26.78
CA VAL A 313 3.10 14.89 -26.52
C VAL A 313 3.16 15.67 -25.22
N LEU A 314 2.01 16.10 -24.67
CA LEU A 314 1.91 16.93 -23.49
C LEU A 314 2.77 16.44 -22.29
N PRO A 315 2.74 15.15 -21.89
CA PRO A 315 3.52 14.65 -20.74
C PRO A 315 4.99 14.32 -21.05
N TYR A 316 5.41 14.42 -22.32
CA TYR A 316 6.75 14.01 -22.76
C TYR A 316 7.84 14.88 -22.14
N GLY A 317 8.79 14.23 -21.47
CA GLY A 317 9.92 14.88 -20.79
C GLY A 317 9.52 15.54 -19.47
N TYR A 318 9.92 14.93 -18.35
CA TYR A 318 9.56 15.41 -17.00
C TYR A 318 10.00 16.87 -16.74
N ARG A 319 11.14 17.32 -17.30
CA ARG A 319 11.61 18.72 -17.18
C ARG A 319 10.84 19.71 -18.06
N LEU A 320 10.13 19.21 -19.08
CA LEU A 320 9.39 20.02 -20.04
C LEU A 320 7.91 20.14 -19.70
N GLN A 321 7.37 19.29 -18.82
CA GLN A 321 5.94 19.19 -18.57
C GLN A 321 5.25 20.53 -18.28
N TRP A 322 5.84 21.38 -17.43
CA TRP A 322 5.27 22.69 -17.11
C TRP A 322 5.38 23.68 -18.27
N LYS A 323 6.43 23.57 -19.09
CA LYS A 323 6.55 24.36 -20.32
C LYS A 323 5.48 23.93 -21.33
N ASN A 324 5.21 22.63 -21.45
CA ASN A 324 4.16 22.12 -22.31
C ASN A 324 2.77 22.58 -21.83
N ILE A 325 2.51 22.54 -20.52
CA ILE A 325 1.28 23.10 -19.91
C ILE A 325 1.16 24.59 -20.23
N LEU A 326 2.21 25.38 -20.03
CA LEU A 326 2.22 26.81 -20.33
C LEU A 326 1.88 27.08 -21.80
N THR A 327 2.49 26.33 -22.72
CA THR A 327 2.22 26.42 -24.16
C THR A 327 0.75 26.18 -24.46
N GLN A 328 0.15 25.13 -23.87
CA GLN A 328 -1.27 24.85 -24.07
C GLN A 328 -2.18 25.90 -23.42
N LEU A 329 -1.82 26.48 -22.28
CA LEU A 329 -2.60 27.56 -21.67
C LEU A 329 -2.57 28.84 -22.53
N ALA A 330 -1.40 29.17 -23.09
CA ALA A 330 -1.19 30.35 -23.91
C ALA A 330 -1.77 30.23 -25.32
N MET A 331 -1.62 29.06 -25.94
CA MET A 331 -2.07 28.75 -27.30
C MET A 331 -2.72 27.36 -27.31
N PRO A 332 -3.98 27.24 -26.87
CA PRO A 332 -4.66 25.95 -26.75
C PRO A 332 -4.77 25.23 -28.10
N THR A 333 -4.15 24.07 -28.19
CA THR A 333 -4.44 23.07 -29.24
C THR A 333 -5.27 21.92 -28.67
N VAL A 334 -5.10 21.64 -27.38
CA VAL A 334 -5.96 20.74 -26.61
C VAL A 334 -7.25 21.43 -26.18
N ASP A 335 -8.34 20.67 -26.10
CA ASP A 335 -9.60 21.14 -25.54
C ASP A 335 -9.59 20.95 -24.02
N PHE A 336 -9.49 22.07 -23.27
CA PHE A 336 -9.52 22.06 -21.80
C PHE A 336 -10.87 21.64 -21.23
N ASN A 337 -11.95 21.64 -22.03
CA ASN A 337 -13.25 21.20 -21.56
C ASN A 337 -13.49 19.69 -21.69
N LYS A 338 -12.49 18.93 -22.18
CA LYS A 338 -12.55 17.47 -22.23
C LYS A 338 -11.96 16.83 -20.97
N PRO A 339 -12.61 15.79 -20.42
CA PRO A 339 -12.11 15.10 -19.23
C PRO A 339 -10.74 14.46 -19.48
N GLU A 340 -10.44 14.02 -20.71
CA GLU A 340 -9.12 13.49 -21.07
C GLU A 340 -8.01 14.51 -20.80
N THR A 341 -8.19 15.77 -21.20
CA THR A 341 -7.23 16.85 -20.96
C THR A 341 -7.04 17.07 -19.46
N ALA A 342 -8.12 17.12 -18.69
CA ALA A 342 -8.05 17.26 -17.24
C ALA A 342 -7.27 16.10 -16.58
N LEU A 343 -7.49 14.87 -17.01
CA LEU A 343 -6.79 13.67 -16.50
C LEU A 343 -5.29 13.69 -16.83
N PHE A 344 -4.91 14.12 -18.04
CA PHE A 344 -3.49 14.32 -18.39
C PHE A 344 -2.83 15.37 -17.51
N LEU A 345 -3.50 16.51 -17.30
CA LEU A 345 -2.99 17.58 -16.44
C LEU A 345 -2.86 17.10 -14.98
N LEU A 346 -3.84 16.36 -14.47
CA LEU A 346 -3.81 15.75 -13.15
C LEU A 346 -2.63 14.77 -12.99
N GLN A 347 -2.42 13.86 -13.96
CA GLN A 347 -1.28 12.96 -13.93
C GLN A 347 0.05 13.73 -13.90
N MET A 348 0.19 14.73 -14.78
CA MET A 348 1.42 15.51 -14.88
C MET A 348 1.72 16.32 -13.64
N MET A 349 0.70 16.92 -13.04
CA MET A 349 0.86 17.80 -11.89
C MET A 349 1.12 17.03 -10.59
N LEU A 350 0.59 15.80 -10.47
CA LEU A 350 0.68 14.97 -9.27
C LEU A 350 1.87 14.03 -9.28
N GLN A 351 2.26 13.47 -10.43
CA GLN A 351 3.34 12.50 -10.49
C GLN A 351 4.70 13.13 -10.10
N ALA A 352 5.33 12.55 -9.09
CA ALA A 352 6.52 13.08 -8.42
C ALA A 352 7.71 13.33 -9.36
N GLY A 353 7.97 12.41 -10.28
CA GLY A 353 9.13 12.43 -11.16
C GLY A 353 10.46 12.15 -10.44
N PRO A 354 11.59 12.19 -11.16
CA PRO A 354 12.91 11.91 -10.61
C PRO A 354 13.28 12.85 -9.47
N SER A 355 13.97 12.31 -8.45
CA SER A 355 14.42 13.06 -7.28
C SER A 355 15.41 14.17 -7.66
N ASP A 356 15.43 15.20 -6.82
CA ASP A 356 16.42 16.27 -6.85
C ASP A 356 17.06 16.34 -5.45
N GLU A 357 18.38 16.36 -5.38
CA GLU A 357 19.13 16.30 -4.12
C GLU A 357 18.97 17.60 -3.32
N ASP A 358 18.90 18.74 -4.00
CA ASP A 358 18.87 20.05 -3.36
C ASP A 358 17.42 20.55 -3.13
N GLU A 359 16.46 20.02 -3.88
CA GLU A 359 15.12 20.59 -3.98
C GLU A 359 14.01 19.57 -3.70
N VAL A 360 13.16 19.90 -2.72
CA VAL A 360 11.98 19.10 -2.37
C VAL A 360 10.97 19.02 -3.53
N THR A 361 10.96 20.01 -4.42
CA THR A 361 10.02 20.05 -5.56
C THR A 361 10.34 19.05 -6.65
N ARG A 362 11.53 18.43 -6.65
CA ARG A 362 11.96 17.43 -7.62
C ARG A 362 12.08 18.00 -9.04
N HIS A 363 12.88 17.36 -9.89
CA HIS A 363 13.16 17.88 -11.24
C HIS A 363 11.91 18.14 -12.10
N ALA A 364 10.83 17.38 -11.88
CA ALA A 364 9.59 17.54 -12.61
C ALA A 364 8.81 18.82 -12.24
N HIS A 365 9.00 19.37 -11.03
CA HIS A 365 8.24 20.54 -10.56
C HIS A 365 9.10 21.74 -10.15
N ASN A 366 10.37 21.78 -10.54
CA ASN A 366 11.22 22.94 -10.31
C ASN A 366 10.82 24.17 -11.15
N ARG A 367 10.22 24.01 -12.33
CA ARG A 367 9.98 25.17 -13.21
C ARG A 367 8.98 26.19 -12.63
N PRO A 368 7.87 25.80 -11.97
CA PRO A 368 6.97 26.73 -11.30
C PRO A 368 7.57 27.51 -10.12
N THR A 369 8.72 27.10 -9.55
CA THR A 369 9.36 27.83 -8.43
C THR A 369 10.01 29.13 -8.90
N ASP A 370 10.38 29.21 -10.18
CA ASP A 370 10.89 30.43 -10.82
C ASP A 370 9.81 31.51 -10.91
N VAL A 371 10.07 32.69 -10.33
CA VAL A 371 9.07 33.77 -10.19
C VAL A 371 8.54 34.23 -11.55
N GLU A 372 9.41 34.42 -12.54
CA GLU A 372 8.99 34.86 -13.88
C GLU A 372 8.10 33.81 -14.54
N PHE A 373 8.51 32.55 -14.51
CA PHE A 373 7.70 31.47 -15.08
C PHE A 373 6.38 31.27 -14.35
N GLY A 374 6.39 31.25 -13.02
CA GLY A 374 5.19 31.13 -12.20
C GLY A 374 4.21 32.28 -12.47
N SER A 375 4.71 33.50 -12.66
CA SER A 375 3.89 34.66 -13.04
C SER A 375 3.22 34.49 -14.41
N GLN A 376 3.91 33.86 -15.37
CA GLN A 376 3.35 33.60 -16.70
C GLN A 376 2.28 32.50 -16.68
N ILE A 377 2.48 31.43 -15.90
CA ILE A 377 1.45 30.41 -15.66
C ILE A 377 0.22 31.06 -15.03
N LEU A 378 0.40 31.85 -13.97
CA LEU A 378 -0.68 32.55 -13.28
C LEU A 378 -1.48 33.44 -14.24
N LYS A 379 -0.78 34.21 -15.09
CA LYS A 379 -1.41 35.07 -16.10
C LYS A 379 -2.33 34.26 -17.02
N TYR A 380 -1.81 33.22 -17.67
CA TYR A 380 -2.61 32.45 -18.64
C TYR A 380 -3.69 31.58 -17.99
N LEU A 381 -3.50 31.12 -16.75
CA LEU A 381 -4.58 30.52 -15.96
C LEU A 381 -5.70 31.54 -15.71
N GLY A 382 -5.37 32.76 -15.29
CA GLY A 382 -6.33 33.83 -15.09
C GLY A 382 -7.09 34.22 -16.36
N GLU A 383 -6.41 34.29 -17.50
CA GLU A 383 -7.03 34.49 -18.81
C GLU A 383 -7.95 33.30 -19.17
N SER A 384 -7.53 32.06 -18.92
CA SER A 384 -8.33 30.86 -19.16
C SER A 384 -9.62 30.85 -18.34
N VAL A 385 -9.53 31.12 -17.04
CA VAL A 385 -10.69 31.23 -16.14
C VAL A 385 -11.63 32.34 -16.62
N SER A 386 -11.10 33.48 -17.02
CA SER A 386 -11.91 34.61 -17.49
C SER A 386 -12.65 34.32 -18.80
N ARG A 387 -12.09 33.48 -19.69
CA ARG A 387 -12.78 33.04 -20.91
C ARG A 387 -13.99 32.15 -20.63
N VAL A 388 -13.92 31.31 -19.59
CA VAL A 388 -14.97 30.32 -19.31
C VAL A 388 -16.00 30.79 -18.28
N GLN A 389 -15.75 31.88 -17.54
CA GLN A 389 -16.54 32.29 -16.37
C GLN A 389 -18.06 32.47 -16.61
N GLU A 390 -18.48 32.81 -17.83
CA GLU A 390 -19.89 33.01 -18.18
C GLU A 390 -20.59 31.74 -18.71
N ASN A 391 -19.83 30.65 -18.93
CA ASN A 391 -20.34 29.40 -19.48
C ASN A 391 -20.13 28.23 -18.51
N TRP A 392 -21.17 27.91 -17.73
CA TRP A 392 -21.14 26.79 -16.78
C TRP A 392 -20.88 25.43 -17.44
N GLU A 393 -21.22 25.24 -18.73
CA GLU A 393 -20.91 24.00 -19.48
C GLU A 393 -19.40 23.80 -19.67
N SER A 394 -18.60 24.84 -19.43
CA SER A 394 -17.14 24.78 -19.47
C SER A 394 -16.50 24.36 -18.13
N TYR A 395 -17.25 23.65 -17.28
CA TYR A 395 -16.79 23.28 -15.94
C TYR A 395 -15.52 22.43 -15.91
N THR A 396 -15.28 21.58 -16.90
CA THR A 396 -14.05 20.78 -16.97
C THR A 396 -12.82 21.65 -17.18
N SER A 397 -12.96 22.76 -17.92
CA SER A 397 -11.90 23.76 -18.05
C SER A 397 -11.64 24.49 -16.74
N LEU A 398 -12.69 24.82 -15.98
CA LEU A 398 -12.56 25.41 -14.64
C LEU A 398 -11.92 24.43 -13.66
N CYS A 399 -12.27 23.14 -13.73
CA CYS A 399 -11.66 22.05 -12.95
C CYS A 399 -10.14 22.00 -13.16
N SER A 400 -9.71 21.92 -14.43
CA SER A 400 -8.31 21.92 -14.82
C SER A 400 -7.57 23.17 -14.33
N SER A 401 -8.19 24.34 -14.49
CA SER A 401 -7.60 25.61 -14.07
C SER A 401 -7.47 25.70 -12.55
N THR A 402 -8.46 25.21 -11.81
CA THR A 402 -8.47 25.18 -10.34
C THR A 402 -7.40 24.24 -9.81
N CYS A 403 -7.31 23.01 -10.34
CA CYS A 403 -6.28 22.04 -9.95
C CYS A 403 -4.86 22.56 -10.24
N LEU A 404 -4.65 23.23 -11.39
CA LEU A 404 -3.38 23.85 -11.72
C LEU A 404 -3.06 25.04 -10.80
N ALA A 405 -4.05 25.86 -10.44
CA ALA A 405 -3.87 26.99 -9.55
C ALA A 405 -3.53 26.56 -8.11
N THR A 406 -4.21 25.55 -7.57
CA THR A 406 -3.88 24.99 -6.24
C THR A 406 -2.50 24.35 -6.24
N ARG A 407 -2.13 23.64 -7.31
CA ARG A 407 -0.77 23.09 -7.46
C ARG A 407 0.28 24.19 -7.60
N LEU A 408 0.00 25.24 -8.37
CA LEU A 408 0.90 26.38 -8.51
C LEU A 408 1.13 27.06 -7.16
N LEU A 409 0.10 27.24 -6.34
CA LEU A 409 0.23 27.81 -5.00
C LEU A 409 1.19 27.00 -4.12
N ALA A 410 1.13 25.67 -4.20
CA ALA A 410 2.01 24.79 -3.43
C ALA A 410 3.48 24.87 -3.88
N LEU A 411 3.72 25.07 -5.18
CA LEU A 411 5.06 25.02 -5.77
C LEU A 411 5.74 26.39 -5.86
N ALA A 412 5.01 27.42 -6.25
CA ALA A 412 5.53 28.73 -6.59
C ALA A 412 6.24 29.43 -5.42
N ASP A 413 7.05 30.43 -5.76
CA ASP A 413 7.63 31.33 -4.79
C ASP A 413 6.55 32.06 -3.96
N LYS A 414 6.86 32.32 -2.70
CA LYS A 414 5.93 32.98 -1.75
C LYS A 414 5.48 34.36 -2.23
N SER A 415 6.29 35.05 -3.05
CA SER A 415 5.92 36.36 -3.60
C SER A 415 4.69 36.31 -4.50
N LEU A 416 4.37 35.14 -5.07
CA LEU A 416 3.21 34.94 -5.92
C LEU A 416 1.97 34.46 -5.16
N SER A 417 2.11 33.99 -3.92
CA SER A 417 1.04 33.31 -3.17
C SER A 417 -0.25 34.12 -3.08
N SER A 418 -0.17 35.43 -2.77
CA SER A 418 -1.36 36.30 -2.70
C SER A 418 -2.12 36.33 -4.03
N LYS A 419 -1.42 36.54 -5.14
CA LYS A 419 -2.06 36.63 -6.46
C LYS A 419 -2.64 35.29 -6.93
N VAL A 420 -2.00 34.18 -6.54
CA VAL A 420 -2.52 32.84 -6.82
C VAL A 420 -3.75 32.55 -5.97
N LEU A 421 -3.77 32.96 -4.70
CA LEU A 421 -4.94 32.87 -3.82
C LEU A 421 -6.12 33.69 -4.38
N ASP A 422 -5.88 34.89 -4.89
CA ASP A 422 -6.91 35.70 -5.55
C ASP A 422 -7.54 34.97 -6.74
N LEU A 423 -6.72 34.29 -7.55
CA LEU A 423 -7.23 33.47 -8.66
C LEU A 423 -8.05 32.27 -8.17
N ILE A 424 -7.62 31.59 -7.10
CA ILE A 424 -8.36 30.47 -6.51
C ILE A 424 -9.70 30.96 -5.94
N ALA A 425 -9.71 32.11 -5.25
CA ALA A 425 -10.93 32.74 -4.75
C ALA A 425 -11.87 33.14 -5.91
N LYS A 426 -11.33 33.63 -7.03
CA LYS A 426 -12.11 33.86 -8.26
C LYS A 426 -12.75 32.57 -8.77
N CYS A 427 -12.00 31.47 -8.82
CA CYS A 427 -12.54 30.16 -9.24
C CYS A 427 -13.66 29.68 -8.30
N ARG A 428 -13.51 29.89 -6.99
CA ARG A 428 -14.52 29.59 -5.96
C ARG A 428 -15.81 30.37 -6.19
N GLY A 429 -15.71 31.69 -6.37
CA GLY A 429 -16.89 32.53 -6.64
C GLY A 429 -17.61 32.15 -7.93
N ILE A 430 -16.88 31.78 -9.00
CA ILE A 430 -17.46 31.34 -10.27
C ILE A 430 -18.20 30.00 -10.08
N SER A 431 -17.51 29.00 -9.53
CA SER A 431 -18.08 27.66 -9.33
C SER A 431 -19.29 27.69 -8.39
N TYR A 432 -19.21 28.42 -7.26
CA TYR A 432 -20.35 28.61 -6.35
C TYR A 432 -21.56 29.23 -7.06
N LYS A 433 -21.38 30.32 -7.82
CA LYS A 433 -22.47 30.94 -8.60
C LYS A 433 -23.09 29.98 -9.61
N TRP A 434 -22.27 29.17 -10.27
CA TRP A 434 -22.77 28.16 -11.20
C TRP A 434 -23.59 27.09 -10.51
N VAL A 435 -23.15 26.57 -9.35
CA VAL A 435 -23.94 25.61 -8.55
C VAL A 435 -25.30 26.21 -8.21
N MET A 436 -25.33 27.41 -7.64
CA MET A 436 -26.57 28.07 -7.24
C MET A 436 -27.53 28.29 -8.42
N HIS A 437 -26.99 28.73 -9.57
CA HIS A 437 -27.77 28.91 -10.79
C HIS A 437 -28.34 27.61 -11.35
N LEU A 438 -27.59 26.51 -11.27
CA LEU A 438 -28.09 25.20 -11.71
C LEU A 438 -29.15 24.66 -10.76
N LEU A 439 -28.96 24.82 -9.45
CA LEU A 439 -29.94 24.41 -8.45
C LEU A 439 -31.24 25.21 -8.54
N SER A 440 -31.19 26.52 -8.84
CA SER A 440 -32.41 27.30 -9.06
C SER A 440 -33.17 26.80 -10.29
N LYS A 441 -32.47 26.50 -11.40
CA LYS A 441 -33.10 25.91 -12.60
C LYS A 441 -33.75 24.56 -12.33
N VAL A 442 -33.14 23.73 -11.48
CA VAL A 442 -33.69 22.42 -11.08
C VAL A 442 -35.04 22.54 -10.39
N GLN A 443 -35.33 23.66 -9.72
CA GLN A 443 -36.62 23.90 -9.07
C GLN A 443 -37.73 24.26 -10.07
N ASP A 444 -37.37 24.92 -11.18
CA ASP A 444 -38.31 25.39 -12.20
C ASP A 444 -38.62 24.34 -13.29
N ILE A 445 -37.87 23.24 -13.35
CA ILE A 445 -37.98 22.22 -14.41
C ILE A 445 -38.93 21.09 -14.00
N GLU A 446 -39.99 20.91 -14.78
CA GLU A 446 -40.93 19.79 -14.64
C GLU A 446 -40.38 18.47 -15.22
N HIS A 447 -39.54 18.54 -16.26
CA HIS A 447 -39.04 17.36 -16.97
C HIS A 447 -37.92 16.64 -16.19
N ARG A 448 -38.22 15.42 -15.72
CA ARG A 448 -37.34 14.63 -14.85
C ARG A 448 -35.91 14.45 -15.39
N THR A 449 -35.74 14.09 -16.66
CA THR A 449 -34.39 13.82 -17.21
C THR A 449 -33.52 15.06 -17.27
N GLN A 450 -34.09 16.21 -17.66
CA GLN A 450 -33.34 17.47 -17.69
C GLN A 450 -32.97 17.90 -16.27
N ARG A 451 -33.87 17.67 -15.32
CA ARG A 451 -33.61 17.91 -13.91
C ARG A 451 -32.45 17.07 -13.38
N GLU A 452 -32.37 15.80 -13.75
CA GLU A 452 -31.27 14.89 -13.40
C GLU A 452 -29.93 15.36 -14.01
N GLU A 453 -29.91 15.77 -15.28
CA GLU A 453 -28.70 16.30 -15.96
C GLU A 453 -28.17 17.59 -15.29
N PHE A 454 -29.06 18.53 -14.94
CA PHE A 454 -28.65 19.76 -14.25
C PHE A 454 -28.15 19.49 -12.82
N LEU A 455 -28.75 18.53 -12.11
CA LEU A 455 -28.28 18.10 -10.79
C LEU A 455 -26.90 17.46 -10.86
N GLU A 456 -26.67 16.58 -11.84
CA GLU A 456 -25.36 15.96 -12.06
C GLU A 456 -24.29 17.03 -12.36
N ALA A 457 -24.58 17.98 -13.24
CA ALA A 457 -23.68 19.09 -13.53
C ALA A 457 -23.43 19.98 -12.29
N ALA A 458 -24.45 20.23 -11.47
CA ALA A 458 -24.30 20.98 -10.22
C ALA A 458 -23.36 20.26 -9.25
N VAL A 459 -23.51 18.95 -9.08
CA VAL A 459 -22.62 18.13 -8.23
C VAL A 459 -21.18 18.12 -8.75
N HIS A 460 -20.98 18.01 -10.06
CA HIS A 460 -19.64 18.11 -10.65
C HIS A 460 -18.97 19.46 -10.37
N ILE A 461 -19.71 20.56 -10.51
CA ILE A 461 -19.21 21.92 -10.22
C ILE A 461 -19.00 22.13 -8.72
N ASP A 462 -19.83 21.52 -7.88
CA ASP A 462 -19.68 21.54 -6.43
C ASP A 462 -18.33 20.96 -5.99
N LEU A 463 -17.96 19.79 -6.53
CA LEU A 463 -16.64 19.18 -6.29
C LEU A 463 -15.48 20.08 -6.74
N ILE A 464 -15.66 20.85 -7.83
CA ILE A 464 -14.67 21.85 -8.28
C ILE A 464 -14.59 23.02 -7.31
N CYS A 465 -15.73 23.48 -6.77
CA CYS A 465 -15.77 24.52 -5.76
C CYS A 465 -15.03 24.08 -4.49
N VAL A 466 -15.25 22.84 -4.02
CA VAL A 466 -14.53 22.27 -2.88
C VAL A 466 -13.02 22.16 -3.16
N GLU A 467 -12.62 21.81 -4.38
CA GLU A 467 -11.20 21.76 -4.76
C GLU A 467 -10.48 23.12 -4.58
N THR A 468 -11.20 24.25 -4.61
CA THR A 468 -10.60 25.58 -4.30
C THR A 468 -10.15 25.73 -2.85
N PHE A 469 -10.55 24.82 -1.96
CA PHE A 469 -10.11 24.73 -0.58
C PHE A 469 -8.97 23.72 -0.40
N ASN A 470 -8.47 23.10 -1.47
CA ASN A 470 -7.31 22.22 -1.43
C ASN A 470 -5.99 23.00 -1.27
N LEU A 471 -5.88 23.72 -0.17
CA LEU A 471 -4.74 24.56 0.21
C LEU A 471 -3.91 23.82 1.27
N GLU A 472 -2.71 24.31 1.59
CA GLU A 472 -1.85 23.74 2.64
C GLU A 472 -1.41 24.80 3.67
N GLY A 473 -1.14 24.35 4.89
CA GLY A 473 -0.57 25.17 5.96
C GLY A 473 -1.44 26.36 6.35
N GLU A 474 -0.79 27.48 6.67
CA GLU A 474 -1.43 28.70 7.15
C GLU A 474 -2.50 29.24 6.19
N CYS A 475 -2.32 29.11 4.88
CA CYS A 475 -3.30 29.57 3.90
C CYS A 475 -4.65 28.84 4.05
N PHE A 476 -4.61 27.53 4.36
CA PHE A 476 -5.83 26.74 4.55
C PHE A 476 -6.56 27.16 5.82
N GLU A 477 -5.82 27.34 6.92
CA GLU A 477 -6.37 27.82 8.19
C GLU A 477 -6.95 29.24 8.08
N GLN A 478 -6.25 30.16 7.40
CA GLN A 478 -6.71 31.54 7.18
C GLN A 478 -8.00 31.60 6.36
N VAL A 479 -8.10 30.79 5.30
CA VAL A 479 -9.32 30.74 4.48
C VAL A 479 -10.50 30.16 5.27
N LEU A 480 -10.29 29.16 6.14
CA LEU A 480 -11.37 28.60 6.95
C LEU A 480 -11.70 29.41 8.21
N ALA A 481 -10.80 30.30 8.63
CA ALA A 481 -11.07 31.27 9.68
C ALA A 481 -11.97 32.43 9.19
N ASP A 482 -12.03 32.65 7.88
CA ASP A 482 -12.99 33.56 7.27
C ASP A 482 -14.39 32.93 7.27
N GLU A 483 -15.34 33.61 7.91
CA GLU A 483 -16.69 33.09 8.13
C GLU A 483 -17.45 32.84 6.82
N GLU A 484 -17.30 33.71 5.83
CA GLU A 484 -17.98 33.62 4.53
C GLU A 484 -17.42 32.44 3.73
N GLN A 485 -16.09 32.30 3.71
CA GLN A 485 -15.45 31.18 3.01
C GLN A 485 -15.76 29.82 3.68
N ALA A 486 -15.79 29.79 5.00
CA ALA A 486 -16.19 28.59 5.74
C ALA A 486 -17.67 28.23 5.51
N ALA A 487 -18.56 29.24 5.45
CA ALA A 487 -19.97 29.04 5.12
C ALA A 487 -20.14 28.45 3.72
N ILE A 488 -19.45 29.00 2.70
CA ILE A 488 -19.45 28.46 1.34
C ILE A 488 -19.05 26.98 1.33
N LEU A 489 -17.97 26.61 2.02
CA LEU A 489 -17.52 25.21 2.07
C LEU A 489 -18.56 24.29 2.71
N LEU A 490 -19.20 24.71 3.79
CA LEU A 490 -20.24 23.94 4.47
C LEU A 490 -21.48 23.75 3.58
N GLU A 491 -21.91 24.81 2.91
CA GLU A 491 -23.07 24.82 2.03
C GLU A 491 -22.88 23.89 0.81
N ILE A 492 -21.80 24.08 0.05
CA ILE A 492 -21.49 23.22 -1.12
C ILE A 492 -21.31 21.76 -0.68
N SER A 493 -20.65 21.51 0.45
CA SER A 493 -20.48 20.14 0.96
C SER A 493 -21.81 19.47 1.32
N THR A 494 -22.78 20.25 1.81
CA THR A 494 -24.14 19.78 2.11
C THR A 494 -24.91 19.51 0.81
N ILE A 495 -24.75 20.35 -0.19
CA ILE A 495 -25.32 20.16 -1.53
C ILE A 495 -24.79 18.88 -2.17
N ALA A 496 -23.47 18.67 -2.20
CA ALA A 496 -22.88 17.44 -2.68
C ALA A 496 -23.41 16.23 -1.92
N HIS A 497 -23.42 16.27 -0.58
CA HIS A 497 -23.90 15.13 0.22
C HIS A 497 -25.35 14.73 -0.10
N ASN A 498 -26.21 15.72 -0.37
CA ASN A 498 -27.63 15.48 -0.59
C ASN A 498 -27.99 15.08 -2.02
N ASN A 499 -27.20 15.52 -3.01
CA ASN A 499 -27.54 15.34 -4.42
C ASN A 499 -26.61 14.36 -5.16
N ALA A 500 -25.44 14.06 -4.60
CA ALA A 500 -24.47 13.19 -5.26
C ALA A 500 -24.84 11.71 -5.15
N ASP A 501 -24.89 11.03 -6.29
CA ASP A 501 -24.72 9.58 -6.33
C ASP A 501 -23.22 9.25 -6.25
N PHE A 502 -22.72 9.07 -5.02
CA PHE A 502 -21.31 8.79 -4.78
C PHE A 502 -20.82 7.48 -5.42
N GLU A 503 -21.69 6.48 -5.60
CA GLU A 503 -21.30 5.23 -6.25
C GLU A 503 -21.11 5.43 -7.75
N GLN A 504 -21.98 6.23 -8.37
CA GLN A 504 -21.87 6.57 -9.77
C GLN A 504 -20.68 7.47 -10.05
N LEU A 505 -20.47 8.51 -9.23
CA LEU A 505 -19.31 9.41 -9.34
C LEU A 505 -17.98 8.65 -9.22
N GLN A 506 -17.89 7.68 -8.31
CA GLN A 506 -16.66 6.89 -8.12
C GLN A 506 -16.28 6.09 -9.38
N LYS A 507 -17.23 5.77 -10.26
CA LYS A 507 -16.98 5.07 -11.53
C LYS A 507 -16.48 6.01 -12.62
N ASP A 508 -16.75 7.31 -12.51
CA ASP A 508 -16.23 8.31 -13.43
C ASP A 508 -14.71 8.51 -13.20
N ALA A 509 -13.95 8.61 -14.30
CA ALA A 509 -12.49 8.72 -14.21
C ALA A 509 -12.03 10.05 -13.60
N LEU A 510 -12.67 11.16 -13.93
CA LEU A 510 -12.30 12.49 -13.43
C LEU A 510 -12.99 12.77 -12.10
N PHE A 511 -14.31 12.61 -12.05
CA PHE A 511 -15.08 12.97 -10.86
C PHE A 511 -14.93 11.97 -9.72
N GLY A 512 -14.52 10.72 -10.00
CA GLY A 512 -14.07 9.79 -8.96
C GLY A 512 -12.80 10.29 -8.25
N ILE A 513 -11.84 10.85 -9.00
CA ILE A 513 -10.63 11.48 -8.41
C ILE A 513 -11.02 12.74 -7.62
N MET A 514 -11.91 13.57 -8.17
CA MET A 514 -12.39 14.78 -7.47
C MET A 514 -13.13 14.42 -6.18
N LEU A 515 -13.89 13.32 -6.17
CA LEU A 515 -14.56 12.81 -4.98
C LEU A 515 -13.57 12.34 -3.90
N ASP A 516 -12.50 11.65 -4.28
CA ASP A 516 -11.46 11.25 -3.33
C ASP A 516 -10.74 12.48 -2.74
N ARG A 517 -10.51 13.52 -3.55
CA ARG A 517 -9.95 14.80 -3.08
C ARG A 517 -10.92 15.54 -2.17
N TYR A 518 -12.21 15.60 -2.50
CA TYR A 518 -13.27 16.13 -1.65
C TYR A 518 -13.23 15.50 -0.26
N ARG A 519 -13.17 14.16 -0.17
CA ARG A 519 -13.10 13.44 1.12
C ARG A 519 -11.86 13.84 1.94
N ILE A 520 -10.71 13.97 1.28
CA ILE A 520 -9.46 14.41 1.93
C ILE A 520 -9.59 15.85 2.45
N ILE A 521 -10.12 16.77 1.64
CA ILE A 521 -10.29 18.18 2.00
C ILE A 521 -11.24 18.30 3.20
N MET A 522 -12.38 17.61 3.17
CA MET A 522 -13.35 17.63 4.28
C MET A 522 -12.77 17.05 5.57
N HIS A 523 -12.01 15.96 5.48
CA HIS A 523 -11.32 15.40 6.66
C HIS A 523 -10.30 16.38 7.24
N ARG A 524 -9.59 17.14 6.39
CA ARG A 524 -8.63 18.15 6.81
C ARG A 524 -9.29 19.41 7.37
N ALA A 525 -10.45 19.81 6.83
CA ALA A 525 -11.19 20.99 7.25
C ALA A 525 -11.86 20.78 8.62
N LEU A 526 -12.35 19.56 8.90
CA LEU A 526 -13.11 19.25 10.13
C LEU A 526 -12.47 19.77 11.44
N PRO A 527 -11.21 19.45 11.78
CA PRO A 527 -10.63 19.94 13.04
C PRO A 527 -10.52 21.46 13.10
N ILE A 528 -10.31 22.13 11.96
CA ILE A 528 -10.20 23.59 11.87
C ILE A 528 -11.58 24.20 12.10
N LEU A 529 -12.60 23.76 11.34
CA LEU A 529 -13.97 24.26 11.47
C LEU A 529 -14.52 24.05 12.89
N VAL A 530 -14.31 22.87 13.49
CA VAL A 530 -14.72 22.60 14.87
C VAL A 530 -14.07 23.59 15.84
N SER A 531 -12.78 23.89 15.67
CA SER A 531 -12.08 24.88 16.50
C SER A 531 -12.64 26.29 16.30
N GLU A 532 -12.82 26.74 15.06
CA GLU A 532 -13.37 28.08 14.76
C GLU A 532 -14.78 28.27 15.35
N ILE A 533 -15.63 27.26 15.25
CA ILE A 533 -17.03 27.31 15.71
C ILE A 533 -17.10 27.26 17.24
N THR A 534 -16.44 26.28 17.86
CA THR A 534 -16.58 26.03 19.29
C THR A 534 -15.74 26.97 20.16
N SER A 535 -14.52 27.29 19.71
CA SER A 535 -13.56 28.04 20.52
C SER A 535 -13.56 29.53 20.21
N LYS A 536 -13.81 29.91 18.95
CA LYS A 536 -13.80 31.31 18.50
C LYS A 536 -15.19 31.88 18.22
N GLY A 537 -16.24 31.05 18.25
CA GLY A 537 -17.63 31.49 18.08
C GLY A 537 -17.95 31.94 16.66
N SER A 538 -17.29 31.37 15.64
CA SER A 538 -17.62 31.63 14.23
C SER A 538 -19.07 31.27 13.93
N LEU A 539 -19.79 32.16 13.23
CA LEU A 539 -21.19 31.97 12.84
C LEU A 539 -21.30 31.34 11.44
N CYS A 540 -20.24 30.72 10.92
CA CYS A 540 -20.22 30.17 9.57
C CYS A 540 -21.32 29.13 9.31
N ILE A 541 -21.72 28.37 10.34
CA ILE A 541 -22.89 27.46 10.25
C ILE A 541 -24.17 28.26 10.08
N ASP A 542 -24.40 29.28 10.92
CA ASP A 542 -25.60 30.11 10.84
C ASP A 542 -25.69 30.84 9.50
N THR A 543 -24.55 31.32 8.99
CA THR A 543 -24.46 31.99 7.69
C THR A 543 -24.77 31.02 6.55
N ALA A 544 -24.18 29.82 6.55
CA ALA A 544 -24.53 28.77 5.57
C ALA A 544 -26.02 28.39 5.63
N ILE A 545 -26.63 28.33 6.82
CA ILE A 545 -28.06 28.04 6.99
C ILE A 545 -28.94 29.20 6.49
N LYS A 546 -28.52 30.45 6.69
CA LYS A 546 -29.30 31.65 6.34
C LYS A 546 -29.34 31.92 4.85
N GLU A 547 -28.24 31.73 4.13
CA GLU A 547 -28.20 31.96 2.67
C GLU A 547 -29.12 30.96 1.93
N ASP A 548 -29.19 29.73 2.42
CA ASP A 548 -30.01 28.65 1.87
C ASP A 548 -31.31 28.44 2.68
N GLY A 549 -31.86 29.54 3.22
CA GLY A 549 -32.91 29.64 4.27
C GLY A 549 -33.92 28.50 4.42
N PRO A 550 -34.62 28.03 3.36
CA PRO A 550 -35.51 26.86 3.46
C PRO A 550 -34.80 25.52 3.22
N THR A 551 -33.80 25.46 2.33
CA THR A 551 -33.22 24.21 1.81
C THR A 551 -32.17 23.57 2.71
N LEU A 552 -31.33 24.34 3.41
CA LEU A 552 -30.36 23.79 4.38
C LEU A 552 -31.02 23.45 5.71
N HIS A 553 -31.96 24.29 6.16
CA HIS A 553 -32.80 23.97 7.32
C HIS A 553 -33.62 22.70 7.05
N GLU A 554 -34.00 22.47 5.77
CA GLU A 554 -34.67 21.26 5.32
C GLU A 554 -33.79 20.02 5.15
N ARG A 555 -32.46 20.11 5.27
CA ARG A 555 -31.54 19.02 4.90
C ARG A 555 -30.35 18.81 5.84
N LEU A 556 -30.30 19.53 6.96
CA LEU A 556 -29.36 19.27 8.04
C LEU A 556 -29.66 17.91 8.69
N LEU A 557 -28.60 17.11 8.85
CA LEU A 557 -28.65 15.82 9.53
C LEU A 557 -28.14 15.99 10.97
N VAL A 558 -28.96 15.65 11.97
CA VAL A 558 -28.50 15.51 13.36
C VAL A 558 -28.34 14.01 13.63
N ASN A 559 -27.12 13.56 13.93
CA ASN A 559 -26.77 12.14 14.08
C ASN A 559 -27.13 11.26 12.86
N GLY A 560 -26.98 11.81 11.64
CA GLY A 560 -27.31 11.11 10.40
C GLY A 560 -28.82 11.04 10.08
N ILE A 561 -29.66 11.76 10.82
CA ILE A 561 -31.11 11.78 10.65
C ILE A 561 -31.55 13.17 10.16
N PRO A 562 -32.26 13.28 9.01
CA PRO A 562 -32.78 14.56 8.53
C PRO A 562 -33.77 15.19 9.51
N VAL A 563 -33.64 16.49 9.72
CA VAL A 563 -34.40 17.24 10.75
C VAL A 563 -35.68 17.89 10.18
N SER A 564 -36.06 17.52 8.96
CA SER A 564 -37.01 18.36 8.20
C SER A 564 -37.64 17.74 6.96
N ARG A 565 -37.09 16.67 6.37
CA ARG A 565 -37.77 15.89 5.32
C ARG A 565 -37.48 14.41 5.45
N LEU A 566 -38.44 13.56 5.13
CA LEU A 566 -38.21 12.11 5.16
C LEU A 566 -37.21 11.67 4.08
N PRO A 567 -36.31 10.71 4.38
CA PRO A 567 -35.44 10.13 3.37
C PRO A 567 -36.23 9.55 2.19
N GLN A 568 -35.69 9.64 0.97
CA GLN A 568 -36.37 9.22 -0.27
C GLN A 568 -36.96 7.80 -0.18
N LYS A 569 -36.29 6.87 0.49
CA LYS A 569 -36.77 5.50 0.71
C LYS A 569 -38.14 5.40 1.41
N TYR A 570 -38.50 6.37 2.26
CA TYR A 570 -39.81 6.48 2.87
C TYR A 570 -40.83 7.04 1.88
N GLU A 571 -40.48 8.11 1.16
CA GLU A 571 -41.39 8.80 0.24
C GLU A 571 -41.78 7.92 -0.95
N THR A 572 -40.88 7.01 -1.37
CA THR A 572 -41.13 6.03 -2.43
C THR A 572 -41.83 4.76 -1.93
N HIS A 573 -42.03 4.60 -0.62
CA HIS A 573 -42.66 3.42 -0.06
C HIS A 573 -44.16 3.40 -0.37
N HIS A 574 -44.70 2.22 -0.73
CA HIS A 574 -46.09 2.06 -1.18
C HIS A 574 -47.11 2.63 -0.18
N GLU A 575 -46.94 2.34 1.12
CA GLU A 575 -47.83 2.86 2.17
C GLU A 575 -47.74 4.38 2.35
N TYR A 576 -46.57 4.97 2.13
CA TYR A 576 -46.41 6.42 2.19
C TYR A 576 -47.19 7.09 1.05
N LEU A 577 -47.03 6.59 -0.18
CA LEU A 577 -47.75 7.11 -1.35
C LEU A 577 -49.27 6.94 -1.21
N LYS A 578 -49.73 5.85 -0.60
CA LYS A 578 -51.15 5.59 -0.34
C LYS A 578 -51.77 6.57 0.66
N LEU A 579 -51.05 6.89 1.74
CA LEU A 579 -51.52 7.77 2.81
C LEU A 579 -51.39 9.26 2.45
N PHE A 580 -50.30 9.64 1.80
CA PHE A 580 -49.93 11.05 1.60
C PHE A 580 -49.97 11.51 0.14
N ARG A 581 -50.28 10.62 -0.82
CA ARG A 581 -50.52 10.96 -2.25
C ARG A 581 -49.50 11.94 -2.84
N SER A 582 -48.21 11.66 -2.60
CA SER A 582 -47.06 12.46 -3.06
C SER A 582 -46.80 13.78 -2.31
N ALA A 583 -47.51 14.07 -1.21
CA ALA A 583 -47.22 15.22 -0.38
C ALA A 583 -45.88 15.04 0.38
N SER A 584 -45.04 16.08 0.32
CA SER A 584 -43.83 16.17 1.15
C SER A 584 -44.25 16.37 2.62
N MET A 585 -43.63 15.61 3.53
CA MET A 585 -43.88 15.74 4.97
C MET A 585 -42.65 16.32 5.66
N GLU A 586 -42.84 17.46 6.32
CA GLU A 586 -41.85 18.00 7.24
C GLU A 586 -41.79 17.14 8.51
N VAL A 587 -40.59 16.71 8.91
CA VAL A 587 -40.38 15.80 10.04
C VAL A 587 -39.25 16.27 10.94
N THR A 588 -39.24 15.87 12.21
CA THR A 588 -38.13 16.03 13.16
C THR A 588 -37.80 14.67 13.79
N PRO A 589 -36.65 14.49 14.45
CA PRO A 589 -36.35 13.26 15.18
C PRO A 589 -37.45 12.93 16.21
N SER A 590 -37.97 11.71 16.20
CA SER A 590 -39.05 11.32 17.11
C SER A 590 -38.52 11.03 18.51
N ASN A 591 -39.22 11.52 19.54
CA ASN A 591 -38.98 11.14 20.94
C ASN A 591 -39.69 9.83 21.33
N LEU A 592 -40.44 9.21 20.41
CA LEU A 592 -41.15 7.96 20.68
C LEU A 592 -40.21 6.74 20.53
N PRO A 593 -40.26 5.78 21.47
CA PRO A 593 -39.47 4.56 21.37
C PRO A 593 -39.74 3.82 20.05
N ASN A 594 -38.67 3.43 19.36
CA ASN A 594 -38.70 2.72 18.07
C ASN A 594 -39.26 3.52 16.87
N MET A 595 -39.41 4.84 16.97
CA MET A 595 -39.76 5.71 15.84
C MET A 595 -38.56 6.56 15.43
N SER A 596 -38.36 6.75 14.12
CA SER A 596 -37.21 7.49 13.58
C SER A 596 -37.55 8.97 13.34
N PHE A 597 -38.78 9.25 12.89
CA PHE A 597 -39.22 10.59 12.48
C PHE A 597 -40.60 10.90 13.05
N CYS A 598 -40.87 12.18 13.34
CA CYS A 598 -42.16 12.70 13.76
C CYS A 598 -42.53 13.91 12.89
N ALA A 599 -43.74 13.95 12.34
CA ALA A 599 -44.24 15.08 11.58
C ALA A 599 -44.26 16.36 12.43
N THR A 600 -43.83 17.49 11.85
CA THR A 600 -43.89 18.81 12.50
C THR A 600 -45.32 19.37 12.54
N LYS A 601 -46.16 18.96 11.58
CA LYS A 601 -47.56 19.36 11.43
C LYS A 601 -48.49 18.16 11.63
N THR A 602 -49.69 18.43 12.15
CA THR A 602 -50.72 17.39 12.30
C THR A 602 -51.41 17.08 10.98
N PHE A 603 -51.59 15.81 10.66
CA PHE A 603 -52.36 15.35 9.51
C PHE A 603 -53.73 14.86 9.99
N HIS A 604 -54.81 15.53 9.55
CA HIS A 604 -56.19 15.22 9.98
C HIS A 604 -56.38 15.19 11.52
N GLY A 605 -55.66 16.04 12.26
CA GLY A 605 -55.71 16.10 13.72
C GLY A 605 -54.80 15.12 14.46
N TYR A 606 -54.03 14.30 13.74
CA TYR A 606 -53.09 13.34 14.32
C TYR A 606 -51.63 13.74 14.09
N THR A 607 -50.78 13.51 15.09
CA THR A 607 -49.33 13.61 14.95
C THR A 607 -48.80 12.29 14.40
N VAL A 608 -48.11 12.33 13.27
CA VAL A 608 -47.62 11.13 12.57
C VAL A 608 -46.18 10.87 12.97
N SER A 609 -45.86 9.65 13.42
CA SER A 609 -44.47 9.21 13.59
C SER A 609 -44.19 7.99 12.70
N SER A 610 -43.00 7.93 12.11
CA SER A 610 -42.64 6.90 11.15
C SER A 610 -41.27 6.27 11.46
N ARG A 611 -41.14 5.01 11.07
CA ARG A 611 -39.90 4.23 11.12
C ARG A 611 -39.79 3.40 9.86
N TYR A 612 -38.56 3.20 9.37
CA TYR A 612 -38.31 2.28 8.27
C TYR A 612 -38.01 0.93 8.88
N ALA A 613 -38.84 -0.08 8.61
CA ALA A 613 -38.51 -1.45 8.91
C ALA A 613 -38.03 -2.08 7.60
N GLU A 614 -36.74 -2.41 7.51
CA GLU A 614 -36.26 -3.32 6.47
C GLU A 614 -36.88 -4.68 6.77
N SER A 615 -37.77 -5.14 5.88
CA SER A 615 -38.41 -6.46 5.95
C SER A 615 -37.47 -7.56 5.50
#